data_AF-A0A6J1WN22-F1
#
_entry.id   AF-A0A6J1WN22-F1
#
_cell.length_a   1.000
_cell.length_b   1.000
_cell.length_c   1.000
_cell.angle_alpha   90.00
_cell.angle_beta   90.00
_cell.angle_gamma   90.00
#
_symmetry.space_group_name_H-M   'P 1'
#
loop_
_entity.id
_entity.type
_entity.pdbx_description
1 polymer ?
#
loop_
_entity_poly.entity_id
_entity_poly.type
_entity_poly.pdbx_seq_one_letter_code
_entity_poly.pdbx_strand_id
1 'polypeptide(L)'
;MSAVGQQTQQLQQDLQNELTTANQLLHLISIELQQIKYFTRRNGEFEENIKQNASLVMTLASLQQVNVENLPPLTHKEIDMSTNTNISKYVQHETFRNSSGMDDSQ
;
A
#
# COMPACT_ATOMS: atom_id res chain seq x y z
N MET A 1 -28.87 -34.58 12.63
CA MET A 1 -28.47 -33.53 11.68
C MET A 1 -27.04 -33.82 11.28
N SER A 2 -26.78 -34.08 10.00
CA SER A 2 -25.52 -34.64 9.50
C SER A 2 -24.37 -33.63 9.61
N ALA A 3 -23.21 -34.06 10.12
CA ALA A 3 -21.98 -33.27 10.27
C ALA A 3 -21.56 -32.52 8.99
N VAL A 4 -21.90 -33.07 7.82
CA VAL A 4 -21.70 -32.45 6.50
C VAL A 4 -22.50 -31.14 6.32
N GLY A 5 -23.70 -31.04 6.89
CA GLY A 5 -24.54 -29.84 6.84
C GLY A 5 -23.98 -28.70 7.69
N GLN A 6 -23.37 -29.01 8.84
CA GLN A 6 -22.70 -28.04 9.70
C GLN A 6 -21.40 -27.53 9.08
N GLN A 7 -20.58 -28.41 8.48
CA GLN A 7 -19.38 -28.00 7.73
C GLN A 7 -19.71 -27.06 6.56
N THR A 8 -20.80 -27.34 5.84
CA THR A 8 -21.20 -26.51 4.68
C THR A 8 -21.67 -25.12 5.13
N GLN A 9 -22.38 -25.02 6.27
CA GLN A 9 -22.79 -23.75 6.85
C GLN A 9 -21.59 -22.93 7.35
N GLN A 10 -20.62 -23.60 7.98
CA GLN A 10 -19.41 -22.95 8.47
C GLN A 10 -18.54 -22.41 7.33
N LEU A 11 -18.38 -23.17 6.24
CA LEU A 11 -17.68 -22.70 5.05
C LEU A 11 -18.36 -21.47 4.42
N GLN A 12 -19.70 -21.46 4.35
CA GLN A 12 -20.44 -20.30 3.85
C GLN A 12 -20.22 -19.06 4.70
N GLN A 13 -20.17 -19.22 6.03
CA GLN A 13 -19.89 -18.13 6.94
C GLN A 13 -18.45 -17.61 6.80
N ASP A 14 -17.47 -18.51 6.70
CA ASP A 14 -16.06 -18.15 6.49
C ASP A 14 -15.89 -17.37 5.18
N LEU A 15 -16.53 -17.80 4.09
CA LEU A 15 -16.51 -17.08 2.80
C LEU A 15 -17.16 -15.69 2.88
N GLN A 16 -18.27 -15.55 3.61
CA GLN A 16 -18.91 -14.25 3.80
C GLN A 16 -18.05 -13.30 4.63
N ASN A 17 -17.39 -13.82 5.66
CA ASN A 17 -16.45 -13.06 6.48
C ASN A 17 -15.27 -12.59 5.63
N GLU A 18 -14.65 -13.49 4.86
CA GLU A 18 -13.51 -13.17 3.99
C GLU A 18 -13.90 -12.13 2.92
N LEU A 19 -15.07 -12.27 2.29
CA LEU A 19 -15.57 -11.28 1.33
C LEU A 19 -15.77 -9.90 1.98
N THR A 20 -16.31 -9.87 3.20
CA THR A 20 -16.51 -8.63 3.94
C THR A 20 -15.18 -7.96 4.26
N THR A 21 -14.22 -8.73 4.77
CA THR A 21 -12.87 -8.25 5.07
C THR A 21 -12.14 -7.78 3.82
N ALA A 22 -12.22 -8.52 2.71
CA ALA A 22 -11.61 -8.15 1.45
C ALA A 22 -12.18 -6.82 0.92
N ASN A 23 -13.50 -6.62 0.99
CA ASN A 23 -14.14 -5.37 0.59
C ASN A 23 -13.71 -4.18 1.45
N GLN A 24 -13.60 -4.37 2.76
CA GLN A 24 -13.09 -3.33 3.66
C GLN A 24 -11.64 -2.98 3.33
N LEU A 25 -10.80 -3.97 3.08
CA LEU A 25 -9.41 -3.75 2.69
C LEU A 25 -9.30 -3.01 1.37
N LEU A 26 -10.08 -3.37 0.36
CA LEU A 26 -10.13 -2.68 -0.93
C LEU A 26 -10.58 -1.22 -0.77
N HIS A 27 -11.53 -0.96 0.11
CA HIS A 27 -11.98 0.41 0.41
C HIS A 27 -10.85 1.25 1.04
N LEU A 28 -10.14 0.69 2.02
CA LEU A 28 -8.98 1.36 2.63
C LEU A 28 -7.88 1.62 1.62
N ILE A 29 -7.53 0.63 0.78
CA ILE A 29 -6.55 0.78 -0.30
C ILE A 29 -6.98 1.90 -1.26
N SER A 30 -8.26 1.98 -1.63
CA SER A 30 -8.76 3.03 -2.48
C SER A 30 -8.58 4.42 -1.86
N ILE A 31 -8.83 4.57 -0.56
CA ILE A 31 -8.62 5.84 0.16
C ILE A 31 -7.14 6.22 0.13
N GLU A 32 -6.25 5.30 0.49
CA GLU A 32 -4.80 5.54 0.49
C GLU A 32 -4.28 5.92 -0.90
N LEU A 33 -4.75 5.24 -1.95
CA LEU A 33 -4.38 5.58 -3.33
C LEU A 33 -4.87 6.98 -3.74
N GLN A 34 -6.04 7.40 -3.27
CA GLN A 34 -6.52 8.77 -3.51
C GLN A 34 -5.65 9.81 -2.78
N GLN A 35 -5.24 9.51 -1.55
CA GLN A 35 -4.34 10.39 -0.78
C GLN A 35 -2.97 10.51 -1.46
N ILE A 36 -2.36 9.39 -1.87
CA ILE A 36 -1.10 9.38 -2.63
C ILE A 36 -1.24 10.21 -3.90
N LYS A 37 -2.30 9.97 -4.69
CA LYS A 37 -2.55 10.71 -5.93
C LYS A 37 -2.66 12.21 -5.68
N TYR A 38 -3.32 12.62 -4.60
CA TYR A 38 -3.45 14.03 -4.24
C TYR A 38 -2.10 14.63 -3.81
N PHE A 39 -1.35 13.92 -2.98
CA PHE A 39 -0.03 14.34 -2.49
C PHE A 39 0.99 14.50 -3.63
N THR A 40 1.01 13.55 -4.57
CA THR A 40 1.96 13.51 -5.69
C THR A 40 1.48 14.22 -6.96
N ARG A 41 0.31 14.90 -6.93
CA ARG A 41 -0.20 15.60 -8.10
C ARG A 41 0.74 16.72 -8.53
N ARG A 42 0.61 17.17 -9.78
CA ARG A 42 1.29 18.38 -10.25
C ARG A 42 0.87 19.59 -9.42
N ASN A 43 1.82 20.38 -8.97
CA ASN A 43 1.64 21.45 -7.97
C ASN A 43 1.02 20.95 -6.66
N GLY A 44 1.23 19.68 -6.33
CA GLY A 44 0.91 19.10 -5.04
C GLY A 44 2.03 19.34 -4.02
N GLU A 45 1.74 18.96 -2.78
CA GLU A 45 2.64 19.13 -1.64
C GLU A 45 4.00 18.46 -1.87
N PHE A 46 4.03 17.28 -2.50
CA PHE A 46 5.28 16.61 -2.83
C PHE A 46 6.18 17.46 -3.75
N GLU A 47 5.62 17.99 -4.85
CA GLU A 47 6.37 18.79 -5.81
C GLU A 47 6.84 20.12 -5.19
N GLU A 48 6.01 20.74 -4.35
CA GLU A 48 6.36 21.96 -3.62
C GLU A 48 7.52 21.71 -2.65
N ASN A 49 7.48 20.64 -1.86
CA ASN A 49 8.55 20.26 -0.94
C ASN A 49 9.87 19.99 -1.68
N ILE A 50 9.80 19.31 -2.84
CA ILE A 50 10.95 19.09 -3.70
C ILE A 50 11.55 20.41 -4.19
N LYS A 51 10.72 21.36 -4.65
CA LYS A 51 11.18 22.69 -5.09
C LYS A 51 11.83 23.48 -3.95
N GLN A 52 11.24 23.44 -2.75
CA GLN A 52 11.80 24.08 -1.56
C GLN A 52 13.16 23.48 -1.20
N ASN A 53 13.26 22.15 -1.18
CA ASN A 53 14.52 21.46 -0.90
C ASN A 53 15.60 21.79 -1.93
N ALA A 54 15.26 21.81 -3.22
CA ALA A 54 16.18 22.21 -4.28
C ALA A 54 16.68 23.66 -4.10
N SER A 55 15.79 24.59 -3.73
CA SER A 55 16.14 25.98 -3.42
C SER A 55 17.07 26.10 -2.21
N LEU A 56 16.80 25.34 -1.14
CA LEU A 56 17.67 25.28 0.03
C LEU A 56 19.06 24.73 -0.33
N VAL A 57 19.13 23.67 -1.12
CA VAL A 57 20.41 23.11 -1.61
C VAL A 57 21.17 24.14 -2.44
N MET A 58 20.50 24.87 -3.36
CA MET A 58 21.14 25.95 -4.12
C MET A 58 21.68 27.06 -3.21
N THR A 59 20.94 27.44 -2.17
CA THR A 59 21.37 28.44 -1.19
C THR A 59 22.58 27.97 -0.38
N LEU A 60 22.59 26.70 0.05
CA LEU A 60 23.73 26.14 0.77
C LEU A 60 24.97 25.99 -0.12
N ALA A 61 24.76 25.58 -1.37
CA ALA A 61 25.83 25.45 -2.35
C ALA A 61 26.46 26.82 -2.68
N SER A 62 25.66 27.88 -2.80
CA SER A 62 26.20 29.21 -3.05
C SER A 62 27.04 29.73 -1.87
N LEU A 63 26.63 29.45 -0.63
CA LEU A 63 27.41 29.76 0.57
C LEU A 63 28.75 29.01 0.64
N GLN A 64 28.77 27.76 0.15
CA GLN A 64 29.97 26.92 0.11
C GLN A 64 30.76 27.00 -1.21
N GLN A 65 30.34 27.87 -2.15
CA GLN A 65 30.91 27.98 -3.51
C GLN A 65 30.93 26.65 -4.29
N VAL A 66 29.96 25.77 -4.02
CA VAL A 66 29.80 24.49 -4.72
C VAL A 66 28.98 24.72 -6.00
N ASN A 67 29.49 24.27 -7.15
CA ASN A 67 28.77 24.40 -8.41
C ASN A 67 27.62 23.39 -8.50
N VAL A 68 26.39 23.91 -8.59
CA VAL A 68 25.14 23.14 -8.69
C VAL A 68 24.41 23.33 -10.04
N GLU A 69 25.01 24.05 -11.00
CA GLU A 69 24.39 24.31 -12.32
C GLU A 69 24.12 23.04 -13.13
N ASN A 70 24.81 21.94 -12.81
CA ASN A 70 24.67 20.65 -13.50
C ASN A 70 23.86 19.61 -12.71
N LEU A 71 23.09 20.02 -11.68
CA LEU A 71 22.21 19.08 -11.02
C LEU A 71 21.08 18.67 -11.99
N PRO A 72 20.87 17.36 -12.21
CA PRO A 72 19.82 16.91 -13.10
C PRO A 72 18.45 17.35 -12.56
N PRO A 73 17.54 17.85 -13.41
CA PRO A 73 16.20 18.20 -12.98
C PRO A 73 15.49 16.95 -12.46
N LEU A 74 14.72 17.10 -11.40
CA LEU A 74 13.89 16.02 -10.87
C LEU A 74 12.74 15.78 -11.85
N THR A 75 12.91 14.77 -12.71
CA THR A 75 11.88 14.34 -13.65
C THR A 75 10.86 13.46 -12.95
N HIS A 76 9.58 13.82 -13.03
CA HIS A 76 8.51 12.90 -12.65
C HIS A 76 8.57 11.68 -13.57
N LYS A 77 8.80 10.51 -13.00
CA LYS A 77 8.69 9.25 -13.75
C LYS A 77 7.21 8.95 -13.93
N GLU A 78 6.69 9.10 -15.15
CA GLU A 78 5.36 8.62 -15.47
C GLU A 78 5.36 7.08 -15.36
N ILE A 79 4.62 6.56 -14.38
CA ILE A 79 4.42 5.12 -14.25
C ILE A 79 3.32 4.75 -15.24
N ASP A 80 3.70 4.10 -16.33
CA ASP A 80 2.76 3.54 -17.29
C ASP A 80 2.03 2.35 -16.64
N MET A 81 0.78 2.58 -16.23
CA MET A 81 -0.08 1.55 -15.63
C MET A 81 -0.41 0.38 -16.57
N SER A 82 -0.13 0.50 -17.88
CA SER A 82 -0.34 -0.59 -18.83
C SER A 82 0.74 -1.69 -18.75
N THR A 83 1.86 -1.43 -18.09
CA THR A 83 2.99 -2.39 -17.99
C THR A 83 3.01 -3.22 -16.70
N ASN A 84 2.09 -2.98 -15.76
CA ASN A 84 2.09 -3.65 -14.45
C ASN A 84 1.05 -4.78 -14.35
N THR A 85 1.11 -5.74 -15.26
CA THR A 85 0.33 -6.99 -15.23
C THR A 85 0.90 -8.05 -14.27
N ASN A 86 1.94 -7.73 -13.50
CA ASN A 86 2.61 -8.68 -12.59
C ASN A 86 2.31 -8.45 -11.10
N ILE A 87 1.10 -8.04 -10.74
CA ILE A 87 0.62 -8.15 -9.35
C ILE A 87 0.03 -9.56 -9.16
N SER A 88 0.91 -10.57 -9.21
CA SER A 88 0.59 -11.93 -8.80
C SER A 88 1.64 -12.37 -7.78
N LYS A 89 1.34 -12.11 -6.51
CA LYS A 89 1.56 -13.02 -5.39
C LYS A 89 1.01 -12.37 -4.13
N TYR A 90 -0.30 -12.53 -3.92
CA TYR A 90 -0.83 -12.51 -2.56
C TYR A 90 -0.07 -13.61 -1.79
N VAL A 91 0.80 -13.21 -0.87
CA VAL A 91 1.37 -14.13 0.11
C VAL A 91 0.29 -14.35 1.15
N GLN A 92 -0.33 -15.51 1.09
CA GLN A 92 -1.34 -15.96 2.04
C GLN A 92 -0.65 -16.15 3.40
N HIS A 93 -0.94 -15.26 4.36
CA HIS A 93 -0.44 -15.38 5.73
C HIS A 93 -1.23 -16.47 6.46
N GLU A 94 -0.77 -17.71 6.37
CA GLU A 94 -1.20 -18.87 7.17
C GLU A 94 -0.72 -18.75 8.63
N THR A 95 -1.11 -17.70 9.37
CA THR A 95 -0.70 -17.56 10.77
C THR A 95 -1.75 -16.90 11.66
N PHE A 96 -2.96 -17.47 11.76
CA PHE A 96 -3.83 -17.23 12.93
C PHE A 96 -4.60 -18.47 13.44
N ARG A 97 -4.46 -19.63 12.79
CA ARG A 97 -5.11 -20.89 13.22
C ARG A 97 -4.08 -21.94 13.66
N ASN A 98 -3.28 -21.63 14.68
CA ASN A 98 -2.65 -22.68 15.51
C ASN A 98 -2.00 -22.10 16.76
N SER A 99 -2.76 -22.01 17.86
CA SER A 99 -2.31 -22.37 19.22
C SER A 99 -3.31 -21.91 20.28
N SER A 100 -4.39 -22.66 20.46
CA SER A 100 -4.95 -22.88 21.79
C SER A 100 -5.78 -24.15 21.73
N GLY A 101 -5.10 -25.28 21.80
CA GLY A 101 -5.72 -26.53 22.20
C GLY A 101 -6.23 -26.34 23.63
N MET A 102 -7.55 -26.25 23.76
CA MET A 102 -8.21 -26.64 25.01
C MET A 102 -8.25 -28.16 24.99
N ASP A 103 -7.26 -28.72 25.66
CA ASP A 103 -7.20 -30.08 26.14
C ASP A 103 -8.46 -30.36 26.99
N ASP A 104 -9.39 -31.13 26.42
CA ASP A 104 -10.45 -31.80 27.16
C ASP A 104 -9.83 -32.93 27.99
N SER A 105 -9.41 -32.60 29.22
CA SER A 105 -9.08 -33.58 30.25
C SER A 105 -10.23 -33.68 31.26
N GLN A 106 -11.03 -34.74 31.07
CA GLN A 106 -11.97 -35.48 31.96
C GLN A 106 -12.64 -34.78 33.15
#